data_AF-A0A6P0SRW9-F1
#
_entry.id   AF-A0A6P0SRW9-F1
#
_cell.length_a   1.000
_cell.length_b   1.000
_cell.length_c   1.000
_cell.angle_alpha   90.00
_cell.angle_beta   90.00
_cell.angle_gamma   90.00
#
_symmetry.space_group_name_H-M   'P 1'
#
loop_
_entity.id
_entity.type
_entity.pdbx_description
1 polymer ?
#
loop_
_entity_poly.entity_id
_entity_poly.type
_entity_poly.pdbx_seq_one_letter_code
_entity_poly.pdbx_strand_id
1 'polypeptide(L)'
;MVRQPLALNKFSSANPSELKQFSFEVVTVNRTGEIIKKENKQASYFTQDLGNGVDLEMVYIPAGRFLMGSPKSERGSYQRERPQHQVTIPPFFLGKYQVTQAQWRAVANNLPKVNRDLKPDPSHIKGDNRPVEQVSWDDAVEFCDRLSEYTGTEYRLPSEAEWEYACRAG
;
A
#
# COMPACT_ATOMS: atom_id res chain seq x y z
N MET A 1 -6.23 -14.28 -1.73
CA MET A 1 -6.88 -13.24 -0.90
C MET A 1 -5.99 -12.01 -0.94
N VAL A 2 -6.37 -10.97 -1.68
CA VAL A 2 -5.57 -9.75 -1.85
C VAL A 2 -5.73 -8.92 -0.58
N ARG A 3 -4.75 -8.97 0.33
CA ARG A 3 -4.70 -8.17 1.57
C ARG A 3 -3.68 -7.03 1.48
N GLN A 4 -3.30 -6.64 0.26
CA GLN A 4 -2.23 -5.67 0.03
C GLN A 4 -2.81 -4.28 -0.27
N PRO A 5 -2.23 -3.20 0.29
CA PRO A 5 -2.55 -1.83 -0.09
C PRO A 5 -2.10 -1.53 -1.52
N LEU A 6 -2.68 -0.49 -2.14
CA LEU A 6 -2.31 -0.02 -3.48
C LEU A 6 -0.94 0.67 -3.45
N ALA A 7 -0.18 0.52 -4.54
CA ALA A 7 1.03 1.28 -4.80
C ALA A 7 0.82 2.23 -5.99
N LEU A 8 1.64 3.27 -6.04
CA LEU A 8 1.66 4.24 -7.12
C LEU A 8 3.11 4.54 -7.48
N ASN A 9 3.44 4.38 -8.75
CA ASN A 9 4.71 4.86 -9.27
C ASN A 9 4.69 6.38 -9.30
N LYS A 10 5.83 7.00 -9.00
CA LYS A 10 5.98 8.47 -8.90
C LYS A 10 5.09 9.23 -9.87
N PHE A 11 4.35 10.18 -9.34
CA PHE A 11 3.65 11.20 -10.11
C PHE A 11 4.55 11.85 -11.17
N SER A 12 4.03 12.01 -12.37
CA SER A 12 4.55 13.00 -13.31
C SER A 12 4.01 14.42 -13.03
N SER A 13 3.00 14.58 -12.16
CA SER A 13 2.23 15.82 -12.01
C SER A 13 2.04 16.37 -10.58
N ALA A 14 2.20 15.57 -9.51
CA ALA A 14 2.18 16.10 -8.15
C ALA A 14 3.45 16.90 -7.89
N ASN A 15 3.28 18.21 -7.82
CA ASN A 15 4.30 19.12 -7.33
C ASN A 15 4.68 18.70 -5.89
N PRO A 16 5.96 18.47 -5.56
CA PRO A 16 6.39 18.10 -4.20
C PRO A 16 5.92 19.04 -3.09
N SER A 17 5.46 20.25 -3.45
CA SER A 17 4.91 21.27 -2.57
C SER A 17 3.49 21.01 -2.03
N GLU A 18 2.78 19.98 -2.49
CA GLU A 18 1.41 19.66 -2.01
C GLU A 18 1.37 18.52 -0.98
N LEU A 19 2.52 17.93 -0.64
CA LEU A 19 2.58 16.84 0.32
C LEU A 19 2.33 17.34 1.75
N LYS A 20 1.37 16.73 2.43
CA LYS A 20 1.12 16.90 3.86
C LYS A 20 2.05 15.99 4.66
N GLN A 21 2.26 16.29 5.93
CA GLN A 21 3.08 15.46 6.83
C GLN A 21 2.25 14.96 8.00
N PHE A 22 2.58 13.76 8.50
CA PHE A 22 2.09 13.26 9.78
C PHE A 22 3.26 12.70 10.59
N SER A 23 3.15 12.78 11.91
CA SER A 23 4.12 12.22 12.85
C SER A 23 3.63 10.88 13.38
N PHE A 24 4.54 9.95 13.62
CA PHE A 24 4.27 8.66 14.24
C PHE A 24 5.43 8.24 15.15
N GLU A 25 5.15 7.42 16.15
CA GLU A 25 6.15 6.87 17.06
C GLU A 25 6.57 5.48 16.59
N VAL A 26 7.87 5.25 16.45
CA VAL A 26 8.46 3.94 16.23
C VAL A 26 8.99 3.43 17.56
N VAL A 27 8.55 2.24 17.95
CA VAL A 27 9.02 1.55 19.16
C VAL A 27 9.92 0.39 18.78
N THR A 28 11.10 0.32 19.40
CA THR A 28 11.93 -0.88 19.35
C THR A 28 11.68 -1.67 20.62
N VAL A 29 11.36 -2.96 20.46
CA VAL A 29 11.17 -3.89 21.58
C VAL A 29 12.30 -4.90 21.66
N ASN A 30 12.63 -5.36 22.86
CA ASN A 30 13.53 -6.50 23.04
C ASN A 30 12.80 -7.83 22.76
N ARG A 31 13.50 -8.95 22.96
CA ARG A 31 12.94 -10.30 22.71
C ARG A 31 11.76 -10.67 23.62
N THR A 32 11.59 -10.00 24.76
CA THR A 32 10.45 -10.21 25.68
C THR A 32 9.29 -9.26 25.40
N GLY A 33 9.41 -8.37 24.39
CA GLY A 33 8.39 -7.41 24.01
C GLY A 33 8.44 -6.09 24.79
N GLU A 34 9.44 -5.90 25.66
CA GLU A 34 9.61 -4.65 26.41
C GLU A 34 10.19 -3.57 25.51
N ILE A 35 9.64 -2.35 25.60
CA ILE A 35 10.10 -1.21 24.81
C ILE A 35 11.47 -0.76 25.31
N ILE A 36 12.47 -0.79 24.43
CA ILE A 36 13.85 -0.36 24.70
C ILE A 36 14.20 0.97 24.03
N LYS A 37 13.41 1.40 23.04
CA LYS A 37 13.62 2.67 22.34
C LYS A 37 12.29 3.19 21.80
N LYS A 38 12.11 4.51 21.84
CA LYS A 38 11.00 5.23 21.20
C LYS A 38 11.57 6.36 20.36
N GLU A 39 11.12 6.48 19.12
CA GLU A 39 11.57 7.52 18.18
C GLU A 39 10.36 8.14 17.49
N ASN A 40 10.27 9.47 17.53
CA ASN A 40 9.29 10.18 16.72
C ASN A 40 9.83 10.33 15.30
N LYS A 41 9.07 9.83 14.32
CA LYS A 41 9.33 9.97 12.90
C LYS A 41 8.21 10.73 12.22
N GLN A 42 8.48 11.18 11.00
CA GLN A 42 7.50 11.84 10.14
C GLN A 42 7.48 11.18 8.77
N ALA A 43 6.31 11.16 8.15
CA ALA A 43 6.13 10.74 6.77
C ALA A 43 5.28 11.76 6.01
N SER A 44 5.61 11.92 4.73
CA SER A 44 4.84 12.76 3.80
C SER A 44 3.76 11.92 3.11
N TYR A 45 2.62 12.53 2.80
CA TYR A 45 1.52 11.87 2.09
C TYR A 45 0.73 12.89 1.28
N PHE A 46 -0.06 12.41 0.33
CA PHE A 46 -1.12 13.17 -0.32
C PHE A 46 -2.46 12.44 -0.21
N THR A 47 -3.54 13.15 -0.52
CA THR A 47 -4.89 12.60 -0.53
C THR A 47 -5.42 12.62 -1.97
N GLN A 48 -5.81 11.46 -2.48
CA GLN A 48 -6.55 11.33 -3.72
C GLN A 48 -8.05 11.36 -3.42
N ASP A 49 -8.75 12.38 -3.90
CA ASP A 49 -10.21 12.46 -3.84
C ASP A 49 -10.81 11.46 -4.84
N LEU A 50 -11.67 10.55 -4.36
CA LEU A 50 -12.43 9.58 -5.16
C LEU A 50 -13.90 10.00 -5.37
N GLY A 51 -14.25 11.22 -4.93
CA GLY A 51 -15.58 11.79 -4.97
C GLY A 51 -16.42 11.47 -3.73
N ASN A 52 -17.47 12.26 -3.53
CA ASN A 52 -18.46 12.08 -2.45
C ASN A 52 -17.87 11.99 -1.03
N GLY A 53 -16.74 12.69 -0.80
CA GLY A 53 -16.05 12.70 0.49
C GLY A 53 -15.29 11.41 0.82
N VAL A 54 -15.01 10.59 -0.19
CA VAL A 54 -14.19 9.36 -0.06
C VAL A 54 -12.77 9.67 -0.51
N ASP A 55 -11.84 9.59 0.43
CA ASP A 55 -10.43 9.93 0.23
C ASP A 55 -9.55 8.67 0.25
N LEU A 56 -8.49 8.67 -0.56
CA LEU A 56 -7.42 7.68 -0.55
C LEU A 56 -6.08 8.34 -0.17
N GLU A 57 -5.61 8.08 1.04
CA GLU A 57 -4.32 8.59 1.53
C GLU A 57 -3.15 7.73 1.04
N MET A 58 -2.19 8.36 0.38
CA MET A 58 -1.03 7.73 -0.24
C MET A 58 0.26 8.30 0.36
N VAL A 59 1.02 7.45 1.06
CA VAL A 59 2.23 7.82 1.81
C VAL A 59 3.45 7.69 0.91
N TYR A 60 4.32 8.70 0.95
CA TYR A 60 5.60 8.69 0.25
C TYR A 60 6.58 7.73 0.94
N ILE A 61 7.06 6.74 0.20
CA ILE A 61 8.07 5.80 0.63
C ILE A 61 9.40 6.18 -0.04
N PRO A 62 10.42 6.59 0.74
CA PRO A 62 11.70 7.02 0.18
C PRO A 62 12.48 5.84 -0.40
N ALA A 63 13.28 6.15 -1.42
CA ALA A 63 14.20 5.19 -2.01
C ALA A 63 15.15 4.62 -0.97
N GLY A 64 15.53 3.35 -1.11
CA GLY A 64 16.50 2.74 -0.21
C GLY A 64 16.93 1.36 -0.63
N ARG A 65 17.69 0.71 0.25
CA ARG A 65 18.17 -0.64 0.05
C ARG A 65 17.90 -1.46 1.29
N PHE A 66 17.46 -2.68 1.12
CA PHE A 66 17.27 -3.61 2.23
C PHE A 66 17.66 -5.03 1.83
N LEU A 67 17.84 -5.87 2.84
CA LEU A 67 18.14 -7.28 2.66
C LEU A 67 16.82 -8.05 2.71
N MET A 68 16.37 -8.54 1.55
CA MET A 68 15.11 -9.29 1.42
C MET A 68 15.36 -10.78 1.62
N GLY A 69 14.42 -11.46 2.28
CA GLY A 69 14.50 -12.89 2.61
C GLY A 69 15.11 -13.19 3.98
N SER A 70 15.17 -14.48 4.32
CA SER A 70 15.58 -14.95 5.65
C SER A 70 17.03 -15.42 5.69
N PRO A 71 17.79 -15.10 6.77
CA PRO A 71 19.12 -15.66 6.96
C PRO A 71 19.04 -17.19 7.12
N LYS A 72 20.07 -17.90 6.66
CA LYS A 72 20.10 -19.38 6.70
C LYS A 72 19.86 -19.97 8.09
N SER A 73 20.19 -19.21 9.14
CA SER A 73 20.06 -19.57 10.56
C SER A 73 18.65 -19.38 11.13
N GLU A 74 17.70 -18.77 10.40
CA GLU A 74 16.34 -18.57 10.90
C GLU A 74 15.55 -19.90 10.89
N ARG A 75 15.16 -20.35 12.08
CA ARG A 75 14.37 -21.56 12.29
C ARG A 75 12.94 -21.32 11.81
N GLY A 76 12.47 -22.09 10.83
CA GLY A 76 11.12 -21.96 10.26
C GLY A 76 11.04 -21.24 8.92
N SER A 77 12.17 -20.71 8.40
CA SER A 77 12.25 -20.13 7.05
C SER A 77 12.11 -21.21 5.96
N TYR A 78 11.32 -20.93 4.92
CA TYR A 78 11.18 -21.82 3.76
C TYR A 78 12.33 -21.65 2.76
N GLN A 79 12.62 -22.68 1.96
CA GLN A 79 13.67 -22.61 0.93
C GLN A 79 13.45 -21.46 -0.06
N ARG A 80 12.19 -21.11 -0.37
CA ARG A 80 11.81 -19.99 -1.24
C ARG A 80 12.11 -18.60 -0.67
N GLU A 81 12.42 -18.50 0.61
CA GLU A 81 12.80 -17.25 1.28
C GLU A 81 14.33 -17.05 1.30
N ARG A 82 15.06 -17.91 0.56
CA ARG A 82 16.53 -17.95 0.51
C ARG A 82 17.01 -17.91 -0.96
N PRO A 83 18.20 -17.36 -1.25
CA PRO A 83 19.10 -16.66 -0.33
C PRO A 83 18.63 -15.23 -0.04
N GLN A 84 19.15 -14.66 1.05
CA GLN A 84 19.08 -13.22 1.24
C GLN A 84 19.79 -12.51 0.09
N HIS A 85 19.13 -11.49 -0.47
CA HIS A 85 19.68 -10.68 -1.53
C HIS A 85 19.35 -9.20 -1.28
N GLN A 86 20.27 -8.33 -1.71
CA GLN A 86 20.09 -6.90 -1.55
C GLN A 86 19.16 -6.39 -2.63
N VAL A 87 18.06 -5.76 -2.23
CA VAL A 87 17.11 -5.12 -3.15
C VAL A 87 17.25 -3.61 -3.03
N THR A 88 17.30 -2.93 -4.18
CA THR A 88 17.21 -1.46 -4.25
C THR A 88 15.79 -1.09 -4.65
N ILE A 89 15.13 -0.29 -3.82
CA ILE A 89 13.75 0.16 -4.03
C ILE A 89 13.80 1.63 -4.45
N PRO A 90 13.28 1.99 -5.64
CA PRO A 90 13.09 3.39 -6.02
C PRO A 90 12.02 4.04 -5.11
N PRO A 91 11.94 5.38 -5.05
CA PRO A 91 10.88 6.01 -4.26
C PRO A 91 9.52 5.81 -4.94
N PHE A 92 8.49 5.55 -4.14
CA PHE A 92 7.12 5.29 -4.61
C PHE A 92 6.10 5.77 -3.56
N PHE A 93 4.81 5.72 -3.89
CA PHE A 93 3.75 5.96 -2.92
C PHE A 93 3.01 4.65 -2.61
N LEU A 94 2.59 4.48 -1.35
CA LEU A 94 1.80 3.33 -0.93
C LEU A 94 0.58 3.80 -0.15
N GLY A 95 -0.57 3.16 -0.36
CA GLY A 95 -1.78 3.40 0.42
C GLY A 95 -1.47 3.25 1.90
N LYS A 96 -1.84 4.28 2.70
CA LYS A 96 -1.62 4.28 4.15
C LYS A 96 -2.31 3.10 4.84
N TYR A 97 -3.45 2.71 4.29
CA TYR A 97 -4.26 1.59 4.73
C TYR A 97 -4.58 0.67 3.56
N GLN A 98 -5.10 -0.52 3.87
CA GLN A 98 -5.78 -1.36 2.89
C GLN A 98 -6.97 -0.62 2.29
N VAL A 99 -7.28 -0.89 1.02
CA VAL A 99 -8.43 -0.30 0.32
C VAL A 99 -9.71 -0.62 1.10
N THR A 100 -10.45 0.42 1.46
CA THR A 100 -11.69 0.27 2.22
C THR A 100 -12.86 -0.07 1.31
N GLN A 101 -13.96 -0.58 1.90
CA GLN A 101 -15.19 -0.86 1.16
C GLN A 101 -15.80 0.40 0.55
N ALA A 102 -15.68 1.56 1.22
CA ALA A 102 -16.12 2.84 0.68
C ALA A 102 -15.29 3.25 -0.56
N GLN A 103 -13.96 3.16 -0.48
CA GLN A 103 -13.06 3.44 -1.61
C GLN A 103 -13.31 2.48 -2.79
N TRP A 104 -13.49 1.19 -2.51
CA TRP A 104 -13.84 0.21 -3.52
C TRP A 104 -15.12 0.57 -4.27
N ARG A 105 -16.20 0.89 -3.54
CA ARG A 105 -17.47 1.30 -4.14
C ARG A 105 -17.35 2.59 -4.94
N ALA A 106 -16.56 3.56 -4.47
CA ALA A 106 -16.36 4.82 -5.19
C ALA A 106 -15.78 4.56 -6.58
N VAL A 107 -14.78 3.67 -6.70
CA VAL A 107 -14.19 3.29 -7.99
C VAL A 107 -15.11 2.38 -8.81
N ALA A 108 -15.62 1.31 -8.20
CA ALA A 108 -16.39 0.29 -8.91
C ALA A 108 -17.71 0.81 -9.49
N ASN A 109 -18.39 1.74 -8.79
CA ASN A 109 -19.65 2.33 -9.25
C ASN A 109 -19.48 3.54 -10.17
N ASN A 110 -18.50 4.40 -9.87
CA ASN A 110 -18.48 5.75 -10.45
C ASN A 110 -17.41 5.90 -11.55
N LEU A 111 -16.37 5.06 -11.57
CA LEU A 111 -15.33 5.14 -12.58
C LEU A 111 -15.62 4.19 -13.75
N PRO A 112 -15.38 4.64 -15.01
CA PRO A 112 -15.56 3.81 -16.19
C PRO A 112 -14.75 2.51 -16.09
N LYS A 113 -15.34 1.43 -16.58
CA LYS A 113 -14.64 0.15 -16.75
C LYS A 113 -13.50 0.29 -17.75
N VAL A 114 -12.35 -0.33 -17.44
CA VAL A 114 -11.22 -0.44 -18.37
C VAL A 114 -11.21 -1.82 -19.01
N ASN A 115 -11.02 -2.88 -18.23
CA ASN A 115 -10.87 -4.25 -18.74
C ASN A 115 -12.01 -5.17 -18.32
N ARG A 116 -12.54 -5.04 -17.09
CA ARG A 116 -13.58 -5.93 -16.54
C ARG A 116 -14.57 -5.25 -15.59
N ASP A 117 -15.71 -5.89 -15.41
CA ASP A 117 -16.72 -5.42 -14.46
C ASP A 117 -16.29 -5.74 -13.03
N LEU A 118 -16.50 -4.77 -12.13
CA LEU A 118 -16.27 -4.94 -10.70
C LEU A 118 -17.61 -5.08 -9.99
N LYS A 119 -17.74 -6.08 -9.11
CA LYS A 119 -18.84 -6.13 -8.16
C LYS A 119 -18.63 -4.98 -7.15
N PRO A 120 -19.58 -4.03 -7.00
CA PRO A 120 -19.35 -2.88 -6.14
C PRO A 120 -19.30 -3.21 -4.65
N ASP A 121 -20.02 -4.23 -4.20
CA ASP A 121 -20.05 -4.60 -2.79
C ASP A 121 -19.78 -6.11 -2.59
N PRO A 122 -18.51 -6.54 -2.79
CA PRO A 122 -18.15 -7.95 -2.78
C PRO A 122 -18.03 -8.52 -1.37
N SER A 123 -17.73 -7.69 -0.38
CA SER A 123 -17.34 -8.13 0.97
C SER A 123 -18.50 -8.79 1.73
N HIS A 124 -18.21 -9.87 2.45
CA HIS A 124 -19.10 -10.49 3.43
C HIS A 124 -19.31 -9.61 4.65
N ILE A 125 -18.22 -9.14 5.26
CA ILE A 125 -18.28 -8.39 6.53
C ILE A 125 -18.42 -6.92 6.19
N LYS A 126 -19.60 -6.34 6.42
CA LYS A 126 -19.90 -4.96 6.01
C LYS A 126 -19.30 -3.91 6.94
N GLY A 127 -18.84 -2.83 6.34
CA GLY A 127 -18.46 -1.59 7.03
C GLY A 127 -17.57 -0.71 6.16
N ASP A 128 -17.91 0.57 6.06
CA ASP A 128 -17.29 1.50 5.10
C ASP A 128 -15.78 1.64 5.28
N ASN A 129 -15.31 1.69 6.53
CA ASN A 129 -13.89 1.80 6.89
C ASN A 129 -13.20 0.44 7.05
N ARG A 130 -13.86 -0.68 6.71
CA ARG A 130 -13.25 -2.01 6.71
C ARG A 130 -12.54 -2.24 5.38
N PRO A 131 -11.46 -3.04 5.36
CA PRO A 131 -10.86 -3.44 4.09
C PRO A 131 -11.87 -4.19 3.23
N VAL A 132 -11.80 -3.95 1.92
CA VAL A 132 -12.54 -4.75 0.95
C VAL A 132 -11.98 -6.17 0.92
N GLU A 133 -12.87 -7.15 0.86
CA GLU A 133 -12.55 -8.57 0.70
C GLU A 133 -13.57 -9.26 -0.23
N GLN A 134 -13.33 -10.54 -0.54
CA GLN A 134 -13.92 -11.30 -1.66
C GLN A 134 -13.61 -10.74 -3.05
N VAL A 135 -12.44 -10.13 -3.22
CA VAL A 135 -11.94 -9.67 -4.51
C VAL A 135 -10.82 -10.58 -5.00
N SER A 136 -10.81 -10.85 -6.30
CA SER A 136 -9.71 -11.55 -6.96
C SER A 136 -8.52 -10.62 -7.20
N TRP A 137 -7.38 -11.19 -7.59
CA TRP A 137 -6.22 -10.38 -8.02
C TRP A 137 -6.57 -9.53 -9.25
N ASP A 138 -7.30 -10.14 -10.17
CA ASP A 138 -7.82 -9.53 -11.38
C ASP A 138 -8.73 -8.32 -11.11
N ASP A 139 -9.60 -8.40 -10.10
CA ASP A 139 -10.43 -7.28 -9.69
C ASP A 139 -9.60 -6.14 -9.10
N ALA A 140 -8.56 -6.48 -8.33
CA ALA A 140 -7.67 -5.49 -7.73
C ALA A 140 -6.83 -4.76 -8.79
N VAL A 141 -6.42 -5.44 -9.86
CA VAL A 141 -5.77 -4.81 -11.02
C VAL A 141 -6.74 -3.89 -11.76
N GLU A 142 -7.96 -4.34 -12.04
CA GLU A 142 -8.97 -3.47 -12.67
C GLU A 142 -9.25 -2.22 -11.82
N PHE A 143 -9.32 -2.34 -10.49
CA PHE A 143 -9.44 -1.19 -9.60
C PHE A 143 -8.29 -0.19 -9.83
N CYS A 144 -7.05 -0.68 -9.92
CA CYS A 144 -5.88 0.14 -10.22
C CYS A 144 -5.99 0.81 -11.59
N ASP A 145 -6.40 0.06 -12.61
CA ASP A 145 -6.50 0.56 -13.98
C ASP A 145 -7.53 1.68 -14.08
N ARG A 146 -8.72 1.51 -13.49
CA ARG A 146 -9.77 2.55 -13.44
C ARG A 146 -9.29 3.81 -12.74
N LEU A 147 -8.59 3.67 -11.62
CA LEU A 147 -8.05 4.80 -10.89
C LEU A 147 -6.93 5.49 -11.69
N SER A 148 -6.15 4.72 -12.45
CA SER A 148 -5.10 5.26 -13.31
C SER A 148 -5.65 6.08 -14.46
N GLU A 149 -6.68 5.58 -15.15
CA GLU A 149 -7.39 6.30 -16.20
C GLU A 149 -8.07 7.56 -15.68
N TYR A 150 -8.68 7.49 -14.49
CA TYR A 150 -9.37 8.63 -13.88
C TYR A 150 -8.41 9.76 -13.47
N THR A 151 -7.24 9.41 -12.95
CA THR A 151 -6.30 10.39 -12.38
C THR A 151 -5.18 10.79 -13.34
N GLY A 152 -5.01 10.06 -14.44
CA GLY A 152 -3.85 10.18 -15.32
C GLY A 152 -2.51 9.78 -14.67
N THR A 153 -2.55 9.03 -13.56
CA THR A 153 -1.35 8.59 -12.81
C THR A 153 -1.37 7.08 -12.64
N GLU A 154 -0.23 6.40 -12.76
CA GLU A 154 -0.17 4.93 -12.66
C GLU A 154 -0.35 4.44 -11.21
N TYR A 155 -1.53 3.92 -10.91
CA TYR A 155 -1.82 3.08 -9.74
C TYR A 155 -1.63 1.62 -10.09
N ARG A 156 -1.12 0.82 -9.14
CA ARG A 156 -0.88 -0.61 -9.31
C ARG A 156 -0.86 -1.33 -7.96
N LEU A 157 -0.70 -2.66 -7.99
CA LEU A 157 -0.33 -3.41 -6.80
C LEU A 157 1.18 -3.24 -6.50
N PRO A 158 1.59 -3.19 -5.23
CA PRO A 158 3.01 -3.22 -4.86
C PRO A 158 3.63 -4.56 -5.26
N SER A 159 4.90 -4.53 -5.62
CA SER A 159 5.70 -5.75 -5.67
C SER A 159 5.90 -6.31 -4.25
N GLU A 160 6.25 -7.59 -4.15
CA GLU A 160 6.58 -8.21 -2.85
C GLU A 160 7.72 -7.46 -2.14
N ALA A 161 8.72 -7.02 -2.89
CA ALA A 161 9.86 -6.29 -2.34
C ALA A 161 9.48 -4.88 -1.85
N GLU A 162 8.60 -4.16 -2.56
CA GLU A 162 8.09 -2.85 -2.11
C GLU A 162 7.23 -2.99 -0.86
N TRP A 163 6.38 -4.02 -0.82
CA TRP A 163 5.55 -4.30 0.34
C TRP A 163 6.41 -4.66 1.56
N GLU A 164 7.37 -5.56 1.40
CA GLU A 164 8.30 -5.93 2.46
C GLU A 164 9.16 -4.75 2.93
N TYR A 165 9.64 -3.93 1.99
CA TYR A 165 10.40 -2.72 2.31
C TYR A 165 9.57 -1.73 3.13
N ALA A 166 8.32 -1.45 2.72
CA ALA A 166 7.43 -0.56 3.45
C ALA A 166 7.08 -1.09 4.86
N CYS A 167 6.95 -2.41 5.03
CA CYS A 167 6.66 -3.02 6.33
C CYS A 167 7.88 -3.15 7.26
N ARG A 168 9.10 -3.29 6.72
CA ARG A 168 10.31 -3.56 7.51
C ARG A 168 11.22 -2.35 7.71
N ALA A 169 11.24 -1.41 6.77
CA ALA A 169 12.29 -0.39 6.67
C ALA A 169 11.79 1.06 6.85
N GLY A 170 10.52 1.25 7.24
CA GLY A 170 9.93 2.54 7.62
C GLY A 170 10.00 2.82 9.13
#